data_AF-A0A383AQK8-F1
#
_entry.id   AF-A0A383AQK8-F1
#
_cell.length_a   1.000
_cell.length_b   1.000
_cell.length_c   1.000
_cell.angle_alpha   90.00
_cell.angle_beta   90.00
_cell.angle_gamma   90.00
#
_symmetry.space_group_name_H-M   'P 1'
#
loop_
_entity.id
_entity.type
_entity.pdbx_description
1 polymer ?
#
loop_
_entity_poly.entity_id
_entity_poly.type
_entity_poly.pdbx_seq_one_letter_code
_entity_poly.pdbx_strand_id
1 'polypeptide(L)'
;MRIILVIQASLIWLLGATGVMGAVIKKPAQQVKEGRELAVRLLSMTPKEELDGKAMLKRRDSKGKPLPDLHASFRAHQPDVARSNEWIQFYQAINLNPKATSVSRFVVFRKTGQPGEYAVLTKENNSIDKAPRFKGNASMKSFAGSDFWLADFGFEFFNWQDQRLVEEGMHRSQWCLIMESRNPKPQPGAYSLVKSWIDKDTLGLVQAYAYDNEGKLLK
;
A
#
# COMPACT_ATOMS: atom_id res chain seq x y z
N MET A 1 1.85 -2.54 14.72
CA MET A 1 0.42 -2.86 14.90
C MET A 1 0.08 -3.98 13.90
N ARG A 2 -0.56 -5.10 14.31
CA ARG A 2 -0.85 -6.22 13.38
C ARG A 2 -2.18 -5.95 12.64
N ILE A 3 -2.13 -5.57 11.37
CA ILE A 3 -3.34 -5.45 10.54
C ILE A 3 -3.51 -6.74 9.75
N ILE A 4 -4.72 -7.31 9.81
CA ILE A 4 -5.15 -8.52 9.12
C ILE A 4 -6.02 -8.08 7.94
N LEU A 5 -5.54 -8.28 6.71
CA LEU A 5 -6.37 -8.31 5.52
C LEU A 5 -6.77 -9.78 5.32
N VAL A 6 -8.01 -10.15 5.63
CA VAL A 6 -8.53 -11.49 5.34
C VAL A 6 -9.25 -11.42 4.01
N ILE A 7 -8.67 -12.03 2.96
CA ILE A 7 -9.42 -12.43 1.77
C ILE A 7 -9.50 -13.95 1.85
N GLN A 8 -10.66 -14.46 2.27
CA GLN A 8 -10.92 -15.89 2.30
C GLN A 8 -11.40 -16.33 0.91
N ALA A 9 -10.57 -17.11 0.22
CA ALA A 9 -11.01 -18.01 -0.84
C ALA A 9 -10.50 -19.41 -0.47
N SER A 10 -11.43 -20.27 -0.07
CA SER A 10 -11.13 -21.65 0.34
C SER A 10 -11.09 -22.55 -0.90
N LEU A 11 -9.96 -23.19 -1.17
CA LEU A 11 -9.93 -24.48 -1.85
C LEU A 11 -8.73 -25.28 -1.34
N ILE A 12 -9.02 -26.39 -0.67
CA ILE A 12 -8.05 -27.29 -0.06
C ILE A 12 -7.61 -28.30 -1.11
N TRP A 13 -6.31 -28.41 -1.35
CA TRP A 13 -5.67 -29.64 -1.80
C TRP A 13 -4.50 -29.96 -0.88
N LEU A 14 -4.59 -31.11 -0.22
CA LEU A 14 -3.52 -31.73 0.55
C LEU A 14 -2.58 -32.47 -0.40
N LEU A 15 -1.27 -32.25 -0.28
CA LEU A 15 -0.22 -33.28 -0.21
C LEU A 15 1.19 -32.66 -0.25
N GLY A 16 2.07 -33.12 0.65
CA GLY A 16 3.50 -33.33 0.34
C GLY A 16 4.55 -32.48 1.06
N ALA A 17 5.27 -33.13 1.99
CA ALA A 17 6.62 -32.83 2.49
C ALA A 17 6.93 -31.42 3.04
N THR A 18 6.85 -31.26 4.37
CA THR A 18 7.39 -30.10 5.08
C THR A 18 8.91 -30.21 5.24
N GLY A 19 9.64 -29.81 4.20
CA GLY A 19 10.98 -29.27 4.40
C GLY A 19 10.84 -27.86 4.97
N VAL A 20 11.35 -27.60 6.18
CA VAL A 20 11.50 -26.22 6.67
C VAL A 20 12.61 -25.59 5.84
N MET A 21 12.23 -25.02 4.70
CA MET A 21 13.15 -24.27 3.84
C MET A 21 13.49 -22.99 4.61
N GLY A 22 14.63 -23.00 5.28
CA GLY A 22 15.13 -21.85 6.04
C GLY A 22 15.31 -20.63 5.14
N ALA A 23 15.15 -19.44 5.71
CA ALA A 23 15.36 -18.17 5.03
C ALA A 23 16.72 -18.14 4.32
N VAL A 24 16.73 -17.96 3.01
CA VAL A 24 17.97 -17.80 2.23
C VAL A 24 18.40 -16.34 2.30
N ILE A 25 19.45 -16.06 3.06
CA ILE A 25 20.02 -14.70 3.16
C ILE A 25 20.92 -14.46 1.94
N LYS A 26 20.48 -13.56 1.05
CA LYS A 26 21.20 -13.21 -0.19
C LYS A 26 22.36 -12.24 0.08
N LYS A 27 23.38 -12.25 -0.79
CA LYS A 27 24.48 -11.26 -0.73
C LYS A 27 23.95 -9.84 -0.98
N PRO A 28 24.51 -8.78 -0.37
CA PRO A 28 23.98 -7.41 -0.48
C PRO A 28 23.77 -6.91 -1.92
N ALA A 29 24.72 -7.17 -2.82
CA ALA A 29 24.60 -6.76 -4.23
C ALA A 29 23.42 -7.46 -4.94
N GLN A 30 23.17 -8.73 -4.61
CA GLN A 30 22.06 -9.50 -5.15
C GLN A 30 20.72 -9.00 -4.60
N GLN A 31 20.66 -8.71 -3.28
CA GLN A 31 19.47 -8.11 -2.67
C GLN A 31 19.06 -6.82 -3.37
N VAL A 32 20.03 -5.92 -3.64
CA VAL A 32 19.79 -4.64 -4.31
C VAL A 32 19.31 -4.83 -5.75
N LYS A 33 19.96 -5.73 -6.50
CA LYS A 33 19.57 -6.01 -7.89
C LYS A 33 18.13 -6.53 -7.96
N GLU A 34 17.83 -7.60 -7.22
CA GLU A 34 16.52 -8.23 -7.25
C GLU A 34 15.42 -7.36 -6.64
N GLY A 35 15.74 -6.57 -5.61
CA GLY A 35 14.81 -5.61 -5.02
C GLY A 35 14.41 -4.52 -6.02
N ARG A 36 15.36 -3.99 -6.79
CA ARG A 36 15.06 -3.01 -7.86
C ARG A 36 14.23 -3.62 -8.98
N GLU A 37 14.58 -4.82 -9.44
CA GLU A 37 13.80 -5.54 -10.46
C GLU A 37 12.36 -5.79 -9.99
N LEU A 38 12.18 -6.19 -8.73
CA LEU A 38 10.86 -6.38 -8.13
C LEU A 38 10.08 -5.05 -8.04
N ALA A 39 10.70 -3.97 -7.58
CA ALA A 39 10.05 -2.66 -7.50
C ALA A 39 9.59 -2.15 -8.87
N VAL A 40 10.44 -2.29 -9.91
CA VAL A 40 10.07 -1.96 -11.30
C VAL A 40 8.87 -2.79 -11.75
N ARG A 41 8.88 -4.10 -11.47
CA ARG A 41 7.77 -5.00 -11.82
C ARG A 41 6.47 -4.55 -11.13
N LEU A 42 6.50 -4.28 -9.83
CA LEU A 42 5.35 -3.83 -9.05
C LEU A 42 4.79 -2.49 -9.56
N LEU A 43 5.66 -1.52 -9.84
CA LEU A 43 5.26 -0.21 -10.37
C LEU A 43 4.74 -0.29 -11.82
N SER A 44 5.03 -1.37 -12.53
CA SER A 44 4.56 -1.60 -13.89
C SER A 44 3.25 -2.39 -13.97
N MET A 45 2.74 -2.89 -12.84
CA MET A 45 1.47 -3.62 -12.81
C MET A 45 0.29 -2.70 -13.11
N THR A 46 -0.60 -3.15 -13.98
CA THR A 46 -1.86 -2.48 -14.29
C THR A 46 -3.04 -3.41 -13.95
N PRO A 47 -4.20 -2.87 -13.54
CA PRO A 47 -5.40 -3.69 -13.41
C PRO A 47 -5.80 -4.21 -14.80
N LYS A 48 -6.06 -5.52 -14.91
CA LYS A 48 -6.58 -6.13 -16.15
C LYS A 48 -8.10 -5.97 -16.28
N GLU A 49 -8.77 -5.88 -15.13
CA GLU A 49 -10.21 -5.74 -14.98
C GLU A 49 -10.45 -4.70 -13.87
N GLU A 50 -11.68 -4.19 -13.81
CA GLU A 50 -12.09 -3.38 -12.67
C GLU A 50 -12.03 -4.21 -11.38
N LEU A 51 -11.53 -3.59 -10.32
CA LEU A 51 -11.42 -4.22 -9.02
C LEU A 51 -12.09 -3.34 -7.98
N ASP A 52 -13.13 -3.86 -7.35
CA ASP A 52 -13.77 -3.25 -6.18
C ASP A 52 -13.44 -4.04 -4.92
N GLY A 53 -13.37 -3.33 -3.79
CA GLY A 53 -13.33 -4.00 -2.50
C GLY A 53 -13.79 -3.13 -1.35
N LYS A 54 -14.04 -3.80 -0.24
CA LYS A 54 -14.54 -3.20 1.00
C LYS A 54 -13.63 -3.58 2.14
N ALA A 55 -13.46 -2.67 3.08
CA ALA A 55 -12.64 -2.85 4.26
C ALA A 55 -13.22 -2.10 5.45
N MET A 56 -12.70 -2.40 6.64
CA MET A 56 -12.97 -1.65 7.85
C MET A 56 -11.69 -0.92 8.27
N LEU A 57 -11.76 0.41 8.31
CA LEU A 57 -10.66 1.25 8.77
C LEU A 57 -10.81 1.49 10.28
N LYS A 58 -10.00 0.75 11.04
CA LYS A 58 -9.89 0.91 12.50
C LYS A 58 -8.96 2.06 12.81
N ARG A 59 -9.36 2.93 13.73
CA ARG A 59 -8.61 4.14 14.09
C ARG A 59 -8.45 4.25 15.59
N ARG A 60 -7.42 4.99 16.00
CA ARG A 60 -7.13 5.30 17.39
C ARG A 60 -6.84 6.78 17.55
N ASP A 61 -7.10 7.32 18.73
CA ASP A 61 -6.65 8.65 19.09
C ASP A 61 -5.15 8.66 19.47
N SER A 62 -4.62 9.83 19.77
CA SER A 62 -3.21 10.00 20.15
C SER A 62 -2.82 9.28 21.45
N LYS A 63 -3.79 8.85 22.26
CA LYS A 63 -3.60 8.05 23.48
C LYS A 63 -3.81 6.55 23.23
N GLY A 64 -4.04 6.15 21.98
CA GLY A 64 -4.27 4.76 21.57
C GLY A 64 -5.69 4.26 21.79
N LYS A 65 -6.62 5.11 22.24
CA LYS A 65 -8.02 4.73 22.46
C LYS A 65 -8.71 4.51 21.11
N PRO A 66 -9.49 3.42 20.93
CA PRO A 66 -10.25 3.21 19.71
C PRO A 66 -11.21 4.38 19.41
N LEU A 67 -11.21 4.81 18.15
CA LEU A 67 -12.20 5.72 17.58
C LEU A 67 -13.27 4.92 16.84
N PRO A 68 -14.44 5.52 16.51
CA PRO A 68 -15.43 4.86 15.68
C PRO A 68 -14.84 4.36 14.36
N ASP A 69 -15.11 3.09 14.06
CA ASP A 69 -14.69 2.43 12.84
C ASP A 69 -15.30 3.11 11.62
N LEU A 70 -14.52 3.23 10.54
CA LEU A 70 -15.01 3.70 9.25
C LEU A 70 -15.16 2.53 8.29
N HIS A 71 -16.24 2.54 7.53
CA HIS A 71 -16.40 1.62 6.40
C HIS A 71 -15.64 2.21 5.23
N ALA A 72 -14.64 1.46 4.76
CA ALA A 72 -13.82 1.84 3.64
C ALA A 72 -14.20 1.05 2.39
N SER A 73 -14.12 1.68 1.24
CA SER A 73 -14.23 1.04 -0.06
C SER A 73 -13.12 1.51 -0.97
N PHE A 74 -12.68 0.65 -1.87
CA PHE A 74 -11.77 1.00 -2.94
C PHE A 74 -12.32 0.53 -4.28
N ARG A 75 -11.95 1.26 -5.35
CA ARG A 75 -12.17 0.85 -6.73
C ARG A 75 -10.92 1.16 -7.55
N ALA A 76 -10.44 0.20 -8.34
CA ALA A 76 -9.41 0.42 -9.34
C ALA A 76 -10.00 0.16 -10.73
N HIS A 77 -9.84 1.11 -11.65
CA HIS A 77 -10.35 0.99 -13.02
C HIS A 77 -9.49 1.79 -14.01
N GLN A 78 -9.57 1.44 -15.28
CA GLN A 78 -8.98 2.21 -16.37
C GLN A 78 -10.03 3.20 -16.90
N PRO A 79 -9.77 4.52 -16.86
CA PRO A 79 -10.74 5.51 -17.32
C PRO A 79 -10.88 5.53 -18.86
N ASP A 80 -9.84 5.11 -19.58
CA ASP A 80 -9.79 5.06 -21.03
C ASP A 80 -9.07 3.77 -21.46
N VAL A 81 -9.81 2.83 -22.08
CA VAL A 81 -9.26 1.56 -22.54
C VAL A 81 -8.19 1.72 -23.62
N ALA A 82 -8.15 2.86 -24.33
CA ALA A 82 -7.09 3.17 -25.28
C ALA A 82 -5.78 3.56 -24.57
N ARG A 83 -5.83 3.94 -23.29
CA ARG A 83 -4.67 4.27 -22.44
C ARG A 83 -4.42 3.19 -21.41
N SER A 84 -4.03 2.01 -21.88
CA SER A 84 -3.78 0.83 -21.04
C SER A 84 -2.70 1.00 -19.97
N ASN A 85 -1.86 2.04 -20.07
CA ASN A 85 -0.81 2.38 -19.11
C ASN A 85 -1.27 3.35 -18.01
N GLU A 86 -2.52 3.80 -18.02
CA GLU A 86 -3.07 4.75 -17.05
C GLU A 86 -4.30 4.14 -16.35
N TRP A 87 -4.38 4.29 -15.03
CA TRP A 87 -5.52 3.82 -14.25
C TRP A 87 -5.74 4.67 -13.01
N ILE A 88 -6.93 4.55 -12.44
CA ILE A 88 -7.34 5.31 -11.26
C ILE A 88 -7.66 4.35 -10.13
N GLN A 89 -7.19 4.69 -8.93
CA GLN A 89 -7.65 4.07 -7.69
C GLN A 89 -8.44 5.11 -6.89
N PHE A 90 -9.70 4.80 -6.63
CA PHE A 90 -10.60 5.62 -5.85
C PHE A 90 -10.80 5.00 -4.47
N TYR A 91 -10.61 5.79 -3.42
CA TYR A 91 -10.78 5.36 -2.04
C TYR A 91 -11.80 6.23 -1.34
N GLN A 92 -12.65 5.58 -0.54
CA GLN A 92 -13.63 6.26 0.29
C GLN A 92 -13.63 5.64 1.68
N ALA A 93 -13.77 6.48 2.71
CA ALA A 93 -14.05 6.07 4.09
C ALA A 93 -15.21 6.89 4.65
N ILE A 94 -16.22 6.18 5.18
CA ILE A 94 -17.44 6.78 5.73
C ILE A 94 -17.70 6.29 7.16
N ASN A 95 -18.23 7.17 7.99
CA ASN A 95 -18.83 6.77 9.26
C ASN A 95 -20.31 6.43 8.99
N LEU A 96 -20.77 5.24 9.38
CA LEU A 96 -22.16 4.83 9.18
C LEU A 96 -23.13 5.43 10.20
N ASN A 97 -22.64 6.10 11.25
CA ASN A 97 -23.52 6.86 12.13
C ASN A 97 -24.21 7.97 11.32
N PRO A 98 -25.55 8.00 11.20
CA PRO A 98 -26.26 8.98 10.38
C PRO A 98 -26.04 10.43 10.77
N LYS A 99 -25.59 10.68 12.01
CA LYS A 99 -25.24 12.03 12.50
C LYS A 99 -23.80 12.43 12.17
N ALA A 100 -22.96 11.50 11.73
CA ALA A 100 -21.59 11.76 11.35
C ALA A 100 -21.54 12.28 9.91
N THR A 101 -20.91 13.44 9.72
CA THR A 101 -20.78 14.09 8.40
C THR A 101 -19.46 13.79 7.70
N SER A 102 -18.59 13.00 8.33
CA SER A 102 -17.24 12.74 7.84
C SER A 102 -17.24 11.67 6.74
N VAL A 103 -17.11 12.13 5.50
CA VAL A 103 -16.74 11.32 4.35
C VAL A 103 -15.37 11.78 3.88
N SER A 104 -14.42 10.85 3.82
CA SER A 104 -13.10 11.10 3.22
C SER A 104 -13.01 10.36 1.90
N ARG A 105 -12.71 11.09 0.83
CA ARG A 105 -12.52 10.56 -0.52
C ARG A 105 -11.21 11.06 -1.07
N PHE A 106 -10.44 10.16 -1.68
CA PHE A 106 -9.27 10.57 -2.44
C PHE A 106 -9.04 9.62 -3.60
N VAL A 107 -8.22 10.09 -4.53
CA VAL A 107 -7.91 9.45 -5.80
C VAL A 107 -6.40 9.30 -5.88
N VAL A 108 -5.94 8.15 -6.36
CA VAL A 108 -4.58 7.95 -6.85
C VAL A 108 -4.64 7.77 -8.36
N PHE A 109 -4.04 8.70 -9.09
CA PHE A 109 -3.82 8.59 -10.52
C PHE A 109 -2.51 7.84 -10.74
N ARG A 110 -2.57 6.79 -11.55
CA ARG A 110 -1.47 5.88 -11.77
C ARG A 110 -1.09 5.88 -13.24
N LYS A 111 0.21 5.77 -13.47
CA LYS A 111 0.82 5.53 -14.77
C LYS A 111 1.93 4.51 -14.62
N THR A 112 2.03 3.57 -15.55
CA THR A 112 3.01 2.48 -15.51
C THR A 112 4.42 3.02 -15.28
N GLY A 113 5.09 2.51 -14.24
CA GLY A 113 6.47 2.87 -13.89
C GLY A 113 6.67 4.28 -13.34
N GLN A 114 5.60 5.04 -13.06
CA GLN A 114 5.67 6.40 -12.54
C GLN A 114 5.13 6.47 -11.11
N PRO A 115 5.65 7.41 -10.29
CA PRO A 115 5.04 7.76 -9.00
C PRO A 115 3.58 8.20 -9.15
N GLY A 116 2.80 8.01 -8.09
CA GLY A 116 1.39 8.37 -8.09
C GLY A 116 1.18 9.89 -8.07
N GLU A 117 0.07 10.33 -8.66
CA GLU A 117 -0.50 11.64 -8.35
C GLU A 117 -1.75 11.45 -7.50
N TYR A 118 -2.04 12.41 -6.64
CA TYR A 118 -3.10 12.30 -5.65
C TYR A 118 -4.04 13.48 -5.77
N ALA A 119 -5.32 13.25 -5.51
CA ALA A 119 -6.30 14.32 -5.30
C ALA A 119 -7.23 13.95 -4.15
N VAL A 120 -7.61 14.91 -3.33
CA VAL A 120 -8.64 14.74 -2.29
C VAL A 120 -9.93 15.35 -2.83
N LEU A 121 -11.03 14.60 -2.77
CA LEU A 121 -12.33 15.11 -3.19
C LEU A 121 -13.04 15.74 -1.99
N THR A 122 -13.33 17.03 -2.09
CA THR A 122 -14.06 17.79 -1.07
C THR A 122 -15.49 18.08 -1.54
N LYS A 123 -16.25 18.82 -0.74
CA LYS A 123 -17.57 19.28 -1.17
C LYS A 123 -17.45 20.28 -2.33
N GLU A 124 -16.41 21.11 -2.29
CA GLU A 124 -16.11 22.15 -3.28
C GLU A 124 -15.48 21.55 -4.55
N ASN A 125 -14.64 20.52 -4.39
CA ASN A 125 -13.99 19.80 -5.48
C ASN A 125 -14.39 18.32 -5.46
N ASN A 126 -15.62 18.03 -5.87
CA ASN A 126 -16.17 16.66 -5.82
C ASN A 126 -15.92 15.82 -7.10
N SER A 127 -15.39 16.45 -8.17
CA SER A 127 -15.11 15.82 -9.45
C SER A 127 -13.65 15.38 -9.53
N ILE A 128 -13.42 14.12 -9.90
CA ILE A 128 -12.08 13.53 -10.09
C ILE A 128 -11.26 14.35 -11.10
N ASP A 129 -11.87 14.77 -12.20
CA ASP A 129 -11.17 15.45 -13.31
C ASP A 129 -10.79 16.90 -12.97
N LYS A 130 -11.49 17.52 -12.01
CA LYS A 130 -11.29 18.92 -11.64
C LYS A 130 -10.50 19.08 -10.34
N ALA A 131 -10.37 18.02 -9.55
CA ALA A 131 -9.71 18.10 -8.25
C ALA A 131 -8.20 18.40 -8.43
N PRO A 132 -7.64 19.39 -7.69
CA PRO A 132 -6.23 19.73 -7.77
C PRO A 132 -5.34 18.52 -7.43
N ARG A 133 -4.39 18.23 -8.31
CA ARG A 133 -3.45 17.11 -8.16
C ARG A 133 -2.18 17.53 -7.42
N PHE A 134 -1.64 16.63 -6.61
CA PHE A 134 -0.37 16.81 -5.89
C PHE A 134 0.45 15.52 -5.88
N LYS A 135 1.75 15.62 -5.55
CA LYS A 135 2.71 14.50 -5.56
C LYS A 135 3.68 14.58 -4.39
N GLY A 136 4.47 13.52 -4.19
CA GLY A 136 5.60 13.50 -3.26
C GLY A 136 5.18 13.85 -1.84
N ASN A 137 5.98 14.66 -1.13
CA ASN A 137 5.73 14.97 0.28
C ASN A 137 4.36 15.58 0.59
N ALA A 138 3.68 16.20 -0.41
CA ALA A 138 2.34 16.71 -0.23
C ALA A 138 1.28 15.60 0.02
N SER A 139 1.60 14.33 -0.25
CA SER A 139 0.76 13.16 0.05
C SER A 139 0.98 12.56 1.44
N MET A 140 1.90 13.11 2.25
CA MET A 140 2.11 12.74 3.66
C MET A 140 1.03 13.34 4.58
N LYS A 141 -0.23 13.13 4.20
CA LYS A 141 -1.45 13.58 4.90
C LYS A 141 -2.23 12.38 5.36
N SER A 142 -2.82 12.44 6.55
CA SER A 142 -3.67 11.37 7.08
C SER A 142 -4.89 11.13 6.18
N PHE A 143 -5.17 9.86 5.88
CA PHE A 143 -6.44 9.44 5.27
C PHE A 143 -7.49 9.24 6.34
N ALA A 144 -8.60 10.00 6.28
CA ALA A 144 -9.75 9.85 7.16
C ALA A 144 -9.45 9.89 8.67
N GLY A 145 -8.42 10.65 9.07
CA GLY A 145 -7.96 10.72 10.45
C GLY A 145 -7.38 9.40 10.96
N SER A 146 -6.94 8.51 10.07
CA SER A 146 -6.20 7.29 10.40
C SER A 146 -4.70 7.53 10.38
N ASP A 147 -3.96 6.54 10.85
CA ASP A 147 -2.50 6.57 10.77
C ASP A 147 -1.99 6.34 9.34
N PHE A 148 -2.83 5.97 8.37
CA PHE A 148 -2.38 5.85 6.97
C PHE A 148 -2.19 7.23 6.34
N TRP A 149 -1.08 7.41 5.64
CA TRP A 149 -0.88 8.53 4.74
C TRP A 149 -1.45 8.23 3.36
N LEU A 150 -1.83 9.28 2.60
CA LEU A 150 -2.27 9.09 1.21
C LEU A 150 -1.18 8.41 0.35
N ALA A 151 0.09 8.72 0.63
CA ALA A 151 1.26 8.09 0.02
C ALA A 151 1.31 6.55 0.19
N ASP A 152 0.73 6.02 1.28
CA ASP A 152 0.74 4.58 1.56
C ASP A 152 -0.10 3.82 0.53
N PHE A 153 -1.19 4.42 0.05
CA PHE A 153 -2.10 3.82 -0.93
C PHE A 153 -1.57 3.84 -2.36
N GLY A 154 -0.68 4.80 -2.67
CA GLY A 154 0.06 4.81 -3.93
C GLY A 154 1.40 4.07 -3.87
N PHE A 155 1.73 3.44 -2.74
CA PHE A 155 2.97 2.70 -2.52
C PHE A 155 4.23 3.51 -2.86
N GLU A 156 4.29 4.78 -2.45
CA GLU A 156 5.39 5.69 -2.83
C GLU A 156 6.78 5.18 -2.48
N PHE A 157 6.90 4.36 -1.45
CA PHE A 157 8.17 3.79 -1.01
C PHE A 157 8.82 2.88 -2.07
N PHE A 158 8.06 2.31 -3.01
CA PHE A 158 8.63 1.56 -4.13
C PHE A 158 9.35 2.46 -5.15
N ASN A 159 9.13 3.77 -5.12
CA ASN A 159 9.85 4.73 -5.97
C ASN A 159 11.23 5.12 -5.42
N TRP A 160 11.61 4.69 -4.21
CA TRP A 160 12.94 4.98 -3.68
C TRP A 160 14.03 4.15 -4.37
N GLN A 161 15.25 4.70 -4.45
CA GLN A 161 16.34 4.09 -5.23
C GLN A 161 17.00 2.86 -4.57
N ASP A 162 16.92 2.76 -3.24
CA ASP A 162 17.47 1.63 -2.48
C ASP A 162 16.34 0.65 -2.15
N GLN A 163 16.20 -0.36 -3.01
CA GLN A 163 15.23 -1.46 -2.90
C GLN A 163 16.01 -2.75 -2.73
N ARG A 164 15.68 -3.54 -1.70
CA ARG A 164 16.42 -4.77 -1.39
C ARG A 164 15.46 -5.93 -1.14
N LEU A 165 15.56 -6.98 -1.94
CA LEU A 165 14.89 -8.25 -1.64
C LEU A 165 15.74 -9.02 -0.63
N VAL A 166 15.38 -8.94 0.66
CA VAL A 166 16.24 -9.39 1.76
C VAL A 166 16.03 -10.86 2.11
N GLU A 167 14.81 -11.37 1.91
CA GLU A 167 14.39 -12.70 2.33
C GLU A 167 13.21 -13.19 1.48
N GLU A 168 13.01 -14.50 1.43
CA GLU A 168 11.79 -15.14 0.93
C GLU A 168 11.34 -16.19 1.96
N GLY A 169 10.04 -16.27 2.22
CA GLY A 169 9.54 -17.24 3.19
C GLY A 169 8.05 -17.14 3.47
N MET A 170 7.58 -18.09 4.27
CA MET A 170 6.17 -18.24 4.61
C MET A 170 5.74 -17.20 5.65
N HIS A 171 4.79 -16.33 5.30
CA HIS A 171 4.22 -15.33 6.21
C HIS A 171 2.69 -15.32 6.07
N ARG A 172 1.98 -15.52 7.19
CA ARG A 172 0.50 -15.54 7.22
C ARG A 172 -0.14 -16.49 6.19
N SER A 173 0.39 -17.69 6.08
CA SER A 173 -0.06 -18.71 5.12
C SER A 173 0.14 -18.34 3.65
N GLN A 174 0.98 -17.36 3.34
CA GLN A 174 1.38 -16.96 1.99
C GLN A 174 2.89 -17.00 1.84
N TRP A 175 3.39 -17.52 0.72
CA TRP A 175 4.81 -17.49 0.42
C TRP A 175 5.19 -16.09 -0.07
N CYS A 176 5.94 -15.34 0.74
CA CYS A 176 6.20 -13.93 0.52
C CYS A 176 7.65 -13.66 0.07
N LEU A 177 7.80 -12.70 -0.83
CA LEU A 177 9.02 -11.95 -1.09
C LEU A 177 9.10 -10.82 -0.05
N ILE A 178 10.17 -10.76 0.74
CA ILE A 178 10.36 -9.75 1.78
C ILE A 178 11.31 -8.68 1.27
N MET A 179 10.78 -7.49 1.05
CA MET A 179 11.51 -6.36 0.47
C MET A 179 11.66 -5.22 1.46
N GLU A 180 12.84 -4.60 1.46
CA GLU A 180 13.11 -3.34 2.16
C GLU A 180 13.24 -2.22 1.15
N SER A 181 12.38 -1.21 1.28
CA SER A 181 12.47 0.06 0.56
C SER A 181 13.08 1.10 1.50
N ARG A 182 14.25 1.65 1.15
CA ARG A 182 15.00 2.59 2.01
C ARG A 182 15.00 3.98 1.39
N ASN A 183 14.56 4.96 2.16
CA ASN A 183 14.57 6.36 1.77
C ASN A 183 16.00 6.91 1.92
N PRO A 184 16.66 7.37 0.85
CA PRO A 184 18.04 7.86 0.94
C PRO A 184 18.14 9.20 1.68
N LYS A 185 17.04 9.96 1.79
CA LYS A 185 17.00 11.30 2.41
C LYS A 185 15.69 11.48 3.19
N PRO A 186 15.49 10.74 4.31
CA PRO A 186 14.29 10.87 5.10
C PRO A 186 14.20 12.27 5.72
N GLN A 187 13.08 12.95 5.52
CA GLN A 187 12.77 14.18 6.26
C GLN A 187 12.41 13.81 7.71
N PRO A 188 12.58 14.73 8.68
CA PRO A 188 12.12 14.51 10.04
C PRO A 188 10.64 14.09 10.09
N GLY A 189 10.35 12.99 10.79
CA GLY A 189 9.00 12.42 10.89
C GLY A 189 8.51 11.63 9.65
N ALA A 190 9.32 11.51 8.59
CA ALA A 190 9.04 10.66 7.44
C ALA A 190 9.59 9.24 7.65
N TYR A 191 9.14 8.29 6.82
CA TYR A 191 9.70 6.95 6.81
C TYR A 191 11.14 6.96 6.28
N SER A 192 12.02 6.23 6.96
CA SER A 192 13.37 5.89 6.49
C SER A 192 13.41 4.52 5.81
N LEU A 193 12.53 3.61 6.22
CA LEU A 193 12.49 2.22 5.77
C LEU A 193 11.04 1.74 5.78
N VAL A 194 10.65 1.05 4.71
CA VAL A 194 9.42 0.24 4.67
C VAL A 194 9.80 -1.20 4.38
N LYS A 195 9.49 -2.11 5.30
CA LYS A 195 9.63 -3.56 5.11
C LYS A 195 8.30 -4.13 4.67
N SER A 196 8.26 -4.70 3.46
CA SER A 196 7.07 -5.19 2.79
C SER A 196 7.13 -6.70 2.60
N TRP A 197 6.03 -7.38 2.87
CA TRP A 197 5.81 -8.79 2.53
C TRP A 197 4.87 -8.82 1.33
N ILE A 198 5.38 -9.29 0.20
CA ILE A 198 4.69 -9.32 -1.08
C ILE A 198 4.44 -10.78 -1.43
N ASP A 199 3.19 -11.17 -1.63
CA ASP A 199 2.83 -12.53 -2.02
C ASP A 199 3.52 -12.87 -3.35
N LYS A 200 4.23 -14.00 -3.41
CA LYS A 200 5.11 -14.34 -4.54
C LYS A 200 4.33 -14.62 -5.83
N ASP A 201 3.11 -15.13 -5.71
CA ASP A 201 2.32 -15.57 -6.85
C ASP A 201 1.51 -14.41 -7.45
N THR A 202 0.88 -13.60 -6.59
CA THR A 202 0.01 -12.50 -7.02
C THR A 202 0.71 -11.15 -7.06
N LEU A 203 1.84 -11.01 -6.37
CA LEU A 203 2.52 -9.75 -6.09
C LEU A 203 1.68 -8.75 -5.28
N GLY A 204 0.64 -9.24 -4.59
CA GLY A 204 -0.15 -8.45 -3.65
C GLY A 204 0.65 -8.11 -2.39
N LEU A 205 0.48 -6.89 -1.87
CA LEU A 205 1.05 -6.50 -0.58
C LEU A 205 0.27 -7.17 0.56
N VAL A 206 0.93 -8.09 1.27
CA VAL A 206 0.36 -8.84 2.39
C VAL A 206 0.46 -8.06 3.69
N GLN A 207 1.60 -7.40 3.89
CA GLN A 207 1.90 -6.62 5.08
C GLN A 207 3.00 -5.60 4.77
N ALA A 208 2.98 -4.45 5.43
CA ALA A 208 4.09 -3.52 5.46
C ALA A 208 4.30 -3.00 6.89
N TYR A 209 5.56 -2.74 7.24
CA TYR A 209 5.96 -2.01 8.43
C TYR A 209 6.82 -0.82 8.04
N ALA A 210 6.50 0.35 8.57
CA ALA A 210 7.26 1.58 8.30
C ALA A 210 8.04 2.02 9.54
N TYR A 211 9.28 2.44 9.35
CA TYR A 211 10.22 2.83 10.40
C TYR A 211 10.74 4.24 10.17
N ASP A 212 11.05 4.96 11.26
CA ASP A 212 11.73 6.26 11.21
C ASP A 212 13.26 6.12 11.08
N ASN A 213 13.98 7.24 11.05
CA ASN A 213 15.44 7.29 10.91
C ASN A 213 16.20 6.71 12.11
N GLU A 214 15.55 6.52 13.26
CA GLU A 214 16.11 5.86 14.45
C GLU A 214 15.83 4.35 14.46
N GLY A 215 15.11 3.84 13.45
CA GLY A 215 14.73 2.43 13.35
C GLY A 215 13.53 2.06 14.23
N LYS A 216 12.81 3.05 14.76
CA LYS A 216 11.61 2.82 15.55
C LYS A 216 10.42 2.60 14.61
N LEU A 217 9.60 1.60 14.95
CA LEU A 217 8.39 1.27 14.21
C LEU A 217 7.35 2.38 14.37
N LEU A 218 6.87 2.91 13.23
CA LEU A 218 5.81 3.92 13.17
C LEU A 218 4.43 3.29 12.99
N LYS A 219 4.29 2.35 12.04
CA LYS A 219 3.03 1.63 11.80
C LYS A 219 3.27 0.22 11.24
#